data_AF-A0A8J6C2L4-F1
#
_entry.id   AF-A0A8J6C2L4-F1
#
_cell.length_a   1.000
_cell.length_b   1.000
_cell.length_c   1.000
_cell.angle_alpha   90.00
_cell.angle_beta   90.00
_cell.angle_gamma   90.00
#
_symmetry.space_group_name_H-M   'P 1'
#
loop_
_entity.id
_entity.type
_entity.pdbx_description
1 polymer ?
#
loop_
_entity_poly.entity_id
_entity_poly.type
_entity_poly.pdbx_seq_one_letter_code
_entity_poly.pdbx_strand_id
1 'polypeptide(L)'
;MVFLQRSHPSNPRKHPPPKPAAVQPASTPAATPNGTSPVDAAAALLAEAGCTLLVPSHLPPLLPSPLSFTPRLERALAEDAAVLPARLLAGLAAFVESPPRLRQLLLPISPHSASLARALLSVPALQPGLLSLLLEKLPEHFDDALDGIPLQDDVGRLIVTQFRWLDFLIDADSFVAKLVEVLSIAPHRLKKEIIGSLPEIVGDQSHVTVVDALEKLLQEDSEVVVAVLDALSDLNLSEQLQEQAVTVAISCIRTVHADQMPHLLRFLLLSATPFNSGRIISQIREQLKFVGVVDPRAARGKKLKGKASTKGTDGAILDALRSALRFKNMLCEAFLKELKSVDNLRDHRVIDVWLIMLIYANGGALQKSAEKILKSKILQLCVQETLFDQCIHGNTELVKDHFMSYLSMSDFLLACKEDRAREFAAYLFNALFEEFSDTFSRQELIGSLVAHIGSGVTFEVSSALDIMISLTSNNSDELVPISSHITGILDYLESFHEDNLRKVYEIFCQLALAAGFNTGSGGSSVANDLLMVVRKQVSNPDIKYRRMGIIGALRIVSTIADVDAIMNCSSSQRVVEQVVQALMRSEV
;
A
#
# COMPACT_ATOMS: atom_id res chain seq x y z
N MET A 1 56.81 33.57 10.50
CA MET A 1 56.61 35.00 10.84
C MET A 1 55.15 35.12 11.23
N VAL A 2 54.68 35.40 12.45
CA VAL A 2 55.18 35.99 13.71
C VAL A 2 54.27 35.35 14.80
N PHE A 3 54.70 34.47 15.71
CA PHE A 3 55.42 34.60 17.00
C PHE A 3 54.80 35.49 18.11
N LEU A 4 54.70 34.86 19.31
CA LEU A 4 54.46 35.37 20.68
C LEU A 4 52.98 35.38 21.16
N GLN A 5 52.58 34.87 22.34
CA GLN A 5 53.33 34.36 23.48
C GLN A 5 52.44 33.50 24.42
N ARG A 6 53.03 32.46 25.00
CA ARG A 6 52.49 31.61 26.07
C ARG A 6 52.46 32.34 27.41
N SER A 7 51.46 32.06 28.25
CA SER A 7 51.54 32.22 29.71
C SER A 7 51.01 30.98 30.42
N HIS A 8 51.88 30.39 31.25
CA HIS A 8 51.61 29.25 32.15
C HIS A 8 51.00 29.73 33.48
N PRO A 9 50.44 28.81 34.30
CA PRO A 9 49.53 29.13 35.39
C PRO A 9 50.26 29.48 36.70
N SER A 10 49.73 30.46 37.44
CA SER A 10 50.17 30.80 38.79
C SER A 10 49.22 30.20 39.83
N ASN A 11 49.76 29.29 40.63
CA ASN A 11 49.20 28.70 41.83
C ASN A 11 49.18 29.73 42.99
N PRO A 12 48.15 29.75 43.84
CA PRO A 12 48.36 30.05 45.25
C PRO A 12 47.82 28.94 46.16
N ARG A 13 48.73 28.46 47.02
CA ARG A 13 48.43 27.58 48.15
C ARG A 13 47.53 28.27 49.17
N LYS A 14 46.46 27.56 49.53
CA LYS A 14 45.93 27.31 50.89
C LYS A 14 45.94 28.46 51.90
N HIS A 15 44.78 29.07 52.10
CA HIS A 15 44.25 29.37 53.44
C HIS A 15 42.74 29.05 53.47
N PRO A 16 42.21 28.43 54.53
CA PRO A 16 40.85 27.91 54.56
C PRO A 16 39.83 29.05 54.77
N PRO A 17 38.66 29.03 54.09
CA PRO A 17 37.57 29.92 54.43
C PRO A 17 36.98 29.57 55.82
N PRO A 18 36.37 30.54 56.52
CA PRO A 18 36.00 30.42 57.91
C PRO A 18 34.87 29.40 58.08
N LYS A 19 34.90 28.67 59.20
CA LYS A 19 33.85 27.72 59.61
C LYS A 19 32.47 28.36 59.42
N PRO A 20 31.55 27.73 58.67
CA PRO A 20 30.13 28.03 58.84
C PRO A 20 29.79 27.77 60.30
N ALA A 21 29.15 28.74 60.95
CA ALA A 21 28.51 28.52 62.23
C ALA A 21 27.68 27.24 62.14
N ALA A 22 27.72 26.41 63.20
CA ALA A 22 26.92 25.21 63.29
C ALA A 22 25.46 25.55 63.03
N VAL A 23 25.00 25.30 61.80
CA VAL A 23 23.59 25.22 61.47
C VAL A 23 23.13 23.95 62.15
N GLN A 24 22.32 24.15 63.18
CA GLN A 24 21.58 23.09 63.86
C GLN A 24 20.99 22.14 62.82
N PRO A 25 21.01 20.82 63.03
CA PRO A 25 20.36 19.89 62.11
C PRO A 25 18.93 20.38 61.90
N ALA A 26 18.61 20.69 60.64
CA ALA A 26 17.27 21.02 60.22
C ALA A 26 16.37 19.91 60.78
N SER A 27 15.47 20.36 61.64
CA SER A 27 14.48 19.57 62.35
C SER A 27 13.93 18.47 61.46
N THR A 28 14.14 17.22 61.88
CA THR A 28 13.16 16.14 61.73
C THR A 28 11.76 16.74 61.74
N PRO A 29 10.87 16.41 60.78
CA PRO A 29 9.52 16.92 60.82
C PRO A 29 8.93 16.51 62.17
N ALA A 30 8.56 17.52 62.94
CA ALA A 30 7.99 17.35 64.26
C ALA A 30 6.85 16.34 64.15
N ALA A 31 6.94 15.26 64.93
CA ALA A 31 5.85 14.32 65.09
C ALA A 31 4.61 15.13 65.49
N THR A 32 3.62 15.15 64.61
CA THR A 32 2.27 15.54 64.98
C THR A 32 1.83 14.65 66.14
N PRO A 33 1.11 15.20 67.14
CA PRO A 33 0.60 14.41 68.25
C PRO A 33 -0.61 13.63 67.74
N ASN A 34 -0.35 12.55 67.01
CA ASN A 34 -1.20 11.39 66.72
C ASN A 34 -0.47 10.57 65.63
N GLY A 35 -0.01 9.38 65.99
CA GLY A 35 0.81 8.50 65.15
C GLY A 35 0.04 7.74 64.07
N THR A 36 -0.66 8.44 63.19
CA THR A 36 -1.33 7.86 62.02
C THR A 36 -0.39 7.88 60.81
N SER A 37 -0.30 6.76 60.08
CA SER A 37 0.55 6.68 58.89
C SER A 37 0.02 7.61 57.77
N PRO A 38 0.86 8.06 56.82
CA PRO A 38 0.40 8.91 55.72
C PRO A 38 -0.71 8.24 54.89
N VAL A 39 -0.68 6.91 54.80
CA VAL A 39 -1.73 6.11 54.15
C VAL A 39 -3.03 6.14 54.96
N ASP A 40 -2.96 6.05 56.29
CA ASP A 40 -4.17 6.13 57.15
C ASP A 40 -4.81 7.52 57.08
N ALA A 41 -3.99 8.58 56.99
CA ALA A 41 -4.48 9.95 56.81
C ALA A 41 -5.19 10.13 55.46
N ALA A 42 -4.66 9.55 54.38
CA ALA A 42 -5.32 9.54 53.08
C ALA A 42 -6.61 8.68 53.09
N ALA A 43 -6.57 7.52 53.74
CA ALA A 43 -7.74 6.65 53.87
C ALA A 43 -8.87 7.32 54.66
N ALA A 44 -8.56 8.09 55.71
CA ALA A 44 -9.53 8.87 56.46
C ALA A 44 -10.22 9.93 55.59
N LEU A 45 -9.44 10.69 54.81
CA LEU A 45 -9.97 11.70 53.89
C LEU A 45 -10.86 11.10 52.78
N LEU A 46 -10.48 9.94 52.24
CA LEU A 46 -11.32 9.24 51.26
C LEU A 46 -12.60 8.66 51.90
N ALA A 47 -12.53 8.22 53.16
CA ALA A 47 -13.68 7.71 53.90
C ALA A 47 -14.74 8.79 54.16
N GLU A 48 -14.33 10.04 54.40
CA GLU A 48 -15.23 11.20 54.50
C GLU A 48 -16.00 11.45 53.19
N ALA A 49 -15.37 11.15 52.04
CA ALA A 49 -16.02 11.17 50.73
C ALA A 49 -16.82 9.88 50.42
N GLY A 50 -16.81 8.89 51.31
CA GLY A 50 -17.53 7.62 51.19
C GLY A 50 -16.76 6.50 50.49
N CYS A 51 -15.46 6.64 50.27
CA CYS A 51 -14.61 5.60 49.66
C CYS A 51 -13.68 4.97 50.70
N THR A 52 -13.70 3.64 50.81
CA THR A 52 -12.80 2.91 51.71
C THR A 52 -11.56 2.44 50.95
N LEU A 53 -10.39 3.04 51.22
CA LEU A 53 -9.13 2.71 50.55
C LEU A 53 -8.52 1.37 51.02
N LEU A 54 -8.60 1.09 52.32
CA LEU A 54 -7.97 -0.07 52.95
C LEU A 54 -8.82 -1.36 52.81
N VAL A 55 -8.99 -1.81 51.57
CA VAL A 55 -9.67 -3.06 51.20
C VAL A 55 -8.62 -4.15 50.90
N PRO A 56 -8.91 -5.46 50.99
CA PRO A 56 -7.95 -6.51 50.59
C PRO A 56 -7.38 -6.25 49.18
N SER A 57 -6.09 -6.52 48.98
CA SER A 57 -5.34 -6.12 47.78
C SER A 57 -5.83 -6.73 46.46
N HIS A 58 -6.67 -7.77 46.52
CA HIS A 58 -7.29 -8.42 45.37
C HIS A 58 -8.64 -7.81 44.96
N LEU A 59 -9.16 -6.86 45.73
CA LEU A 59 -10.48 -6.23 45.51
C LEU A 59 -10.31 -4.72 45.28
N PRO A 60 -10.87 -4.15 44.20
CA PRO A 60 -10.88 -2.71 44.01
C PRO A 60 -11.74 -2.02 45.09
N PRO A 61 -11.40 -0.80 45.51
CA PRO A 61 -12.16 -0.06 46.50
C PRO A 61 -13.55 0.30 45.96
N LEU A 62 -14.58 0.16 46.80
CA LEU A 62 -15.95 0.51 46.42
C LEU A 62 -16.09 2.03 46.29
N LEU A 63 -16.46 2.49 45.10
CA LEU A 63 -16.74 3.88 44.79
C LEU A 63 -18.23 4.17 44.98
N PRO A 64 -18.60 5.22 45.73
CA PRO A 64 -19.94 5.81 45.65
C PRO A 64 -20.27 6.26 44.22
N SER A 65 -21.54 6.59 43.96
CA SER A 65 -21.94 7.16 42.67
C SER A 65 -21.00 8.33 42.28
N PRO A 66 -20.47 8.37 41.04
CA PRO A 66 -19.54 9.41 40.58
C PRO A 66 -20.08 10.83 40.82
N LEU A 67 -21.39 11.01 40.62
CA LEU A 67 -22.12 12.26 40.86
C LEU A 67 -22.10 12.74 42.31
N SER A 68 -21.77 11.84 43.25
CA SER A 68 -21.72 12.13 44.68
C SER A 68 -20.31 12.12 45.25
N PHE A 69 -19.39 11.33 44.68
CA PHE A 69 -18.03 11.18 45.19
C PHE A 69 -17.18 12.43 44.96
N THR A 70 -17.04 12.87 43.70
CA THR A 70 -16.19 14.02 43.33
C THR A 70 -16.59 15.30 44.09
N PRO A 71 -17.89 15.70 44.14
CA PRO A 71 -18.28 16.93 44.85
C PRO A 71 -18.13 16.85 46.38
N ARG A 72 -18.20 15.64 46.96
CA ARG A 72 -17.95 15.45 48.40
C ARG A 72 -16.48 15.58 48.73
N LEU A 73 -15.62 14.95 47.92
CA LEU A 73 -14.18 15.01 48.10
C LEU A 73 -13.66 16.44 47.87
N GLU A 74 -14.14 17.14 46.84
CA GLU A 74 -13.80 18.55 46.61
C GLU A 74 -14.17 19.43 47.81
N ARG A 75 -15.36 19.23 48.40
CA ARG A 75 -15.77 19.99 49.58
C ARG A 75 -14.87 19.72 50.78
N ALA A 76 -14.51 18.47 51.01
CA ALA A 76 -13.60 18.09 52.10
C ALA A 76 -12.19 18.69 51.90
N LEU A 77 -11.70 18.69 50.65
CA LEU A 77 -10.39 19.27 50.32
C LEU A 77 -10.39 20.81 50.33
N ALA A 78 -11.54 21.45 50.14
CA ALA A 78 -11.68 22.91 50.16
C ALA A 78 -11.55 23.52 51.57
N GLU A 79 -11.69 22.73 52.65
CA GLU A 79 -11.53 23.22 54.02
C GLU A 79 -10.11 23.76 54.28
N ASP A 80 -9.11 23.14 53.65
CA ASP A 80 -7.73 23.64 53.59
C ASP A 80 -7.10 23.23 52.23
N ALA A 81 -7.38 24.06 51.24
CA ALA A 81 -7.10 23.83 49.83
C ALA A 81 -5.60 23.68 49.48
N ALA A 82 -4.69 24.06 50.38
CA ALA A 82 -3.26 23.89 50.18
C ALA A 82 -2.73 22.61 50.83
N VAL A 83 -3.17 22.30 52.05
CA VAL A 83 -2.58 21.22 52.86
C VAL A 83 -3.26 19.87 52.60
N LEU A 84 -4.58 19.83 52.47
CA LEU A 84 -5.33 18.57 52.36
C LEU A 84 -5.07 17.83 51.04
N PRO A 85 -5.04 18.50 49.86
CA PRO A 85 -4.68 17.83 48.61
C PRO A 85 -3.25 17.26 48.64
N ALA A 86 -2.29 18.03 49.15
CA ALA A 86 -0.90 17.59 49.27
C ALA A 86 -0.75 16.39 50.22
N ARG A 87 -1.47 16.41 51.35
CA ARG A 87 -1.50 15.30 52.32
C ARG A 87 -2.12 14.04 51.70
N LEU A 88 -3.21 14.18 50.95
CA LEU A 88 -3.85 13.06 50.25
C LEU A 88 -2.92 12.48 49.16
N LEU A 89 -2.29 13.32 48.35
CA LEU A 89 -1.31 12.89 47.34
C LEU A 89 -0.11 12.17 47.96
N ALA A 90 0.44 12.68 49.08
CA ALA A 90 1.53 12.02 49.78
C ALA A 90 1.13 10.63 50.33
N GLY A 91 -0.09 10.51 50.86
CA GLY A 91 -0.62 9.23 51.31
C GLY A 91 -0.90 8.26 50.16
N LEU A 92 -1.39 8.75 49.01
CA LEU A 92 -1.55 7.95 47.79
C LEU A 92 -0.21 7.48 47.23
N ALA A 93 0.81 8.35 47.20
CA ALA A 93 2.17 7.99 46.79
C ALA A 93 2.72 6.84 47.66
N ALA A 94 2.61 6.96 48.99
CA ALA A 94 3.01 5.90 49.91
C ALA A 94 2.19 4.60 49.75
N PHE A 95 0.92 4.70 49.34
CA PHE A 95 0.05 3.54 49.10
C PHE A 95 0.45 2.78 47.83
N VAL A 96 0.78 3.49 46.74
CA VAL A 96 1.11 2.88 45.44
C VAL A 96 2.53 2.33 45.35
N GLU A 97 3.39 2.54 46.34
CA GLU A 97 4.70 1.87 46.45
C GLU A 97 4.59 0.33 46.43
N SER A 98 3.44 -0.22 46.81
CA SER A 98 3.17 -1.65 46.69
C SER A 98 2.51 -1.95 45.33
N PRO A 99 3.10 -2.79 44.45
CA PRO A 99 2.52 -3.15 43.15
C PRO A 99 1.05 -3.63 43.20
N PRO A 100 0.62 -4.50 44.14
CA PRO A 100 -0.79 -4.89 44.22
C PRO A 100 -1.71 -3.74 44.65
N ARG A 101 -1.20 -2.73 45.38
CA ARG A 101 -1.97 -1.55 45.77
C ARG A 101 -2.10 -0.54 44.63
N LEU A 102 -1.06 -0.37 43.82
CA LEU A 102 -1.14 0.39 42.57
C LEU A 102 -2.17 -0.25 41.64
N ARG A 103 -2.09 -1.57 41.41
CA ARG A 103 -3.08 -2.30 40.62
C ARG A 103 -4.50 -2.14 41.16
N GLN A 104 -4.67 -2.19 42.48
CA GLN A 104 -5.96 -1.96 43.15
C GLN A 104 -6.54 -0.56 42.88
N LEU A 105 -5.69 0.47 42.74
CA LEU A 105 -6.11 1.84 42.42
C LEU A 105 -6.61 1.97 40.96
N LEU A 106 -5.99 1.22 40.05
CA LEU A 106 -6.20 1.31 38.60
C LEU A 106 -7.34 0.44 38.08
N LEU A 107 -7.69 -0.65 38.78
CA LEU A 107 -8.73 -1.57 38.36
C LEU A 107 -10.14 -1.02 38.67
N PRO A 108 -11.08 -1.10 37.71
CA PRO A 108 -12.48 -0.80 37.97
C PRO A 108 -13.17 -1.97 38.68
N ILE A 109 -14.26 -1.69 39.41
CA ILE A 109 -15.07 -2.70 40.11
C ILE A 109 -15.88 -3.54 39.12
N SER A 110 -16.33 -2.90 38.04
CA SER A 110 -17.08 -3.48 36.93
C SER A 110 -16.60 -2.84 35.61
N PRO A 111 -16.77 -3.50 34.46
CA PRO A 111 -16.28 -3.01 33.17
C PRO A 111 -16.85 -1.65 32.73
N HIS A 112 -17.96 -1.20 33.34
CA HIS A 112 -18.59 0.10 33.05
C HIS A 112 -18.39 1.12 34.18
N SER A 113 -17.64 0.78 35.23
CA SER A 113 -17.33 1.68 36.35
C SER A 113 -15.96 2.31 36.19
N ALA A 114 -15.79 3.53 36.69
CA ALA A 114 -14.48 4.16 36.80
C ALA A 114 -13.64 3.47 37.90
N SER A 115 -12.32 3.45 37.72
CA SER A 115 -11.37 3.10 38.78
C SER A 115 -11.29 4.22 39.83
N LEU A 116 -10.68 3.94 40.98
CA LEU A 116 -10.44 4.99 41.97
C LEU A 116 -9.46 6.04 41.43
N ALA A 117 -8.40 5.62 40.71
CA ALA A 117 -7.50 6.54 40.02
C ALA A 117 -8.27 7.51 39.12
N ARG A 118 -9.21 6.98 38.32
CA ARG A 118 -10.01 7.79 37.40
C ARG A 118 -10.93 8.77 38.13
N ALA A 119 -11.61 8.32 39.18
CA ALA A 119 -12.46 9.18 39.99
C ALA A 119 -11.67 10.31 40.67
N LEU A 120 -10.44 10.04 41.10
CA LEU A 120 -9.54 11.04 41.68
C LEU A 120 -8.98 12.02 40.64
N LEU A 121 -8.73 11.57 39.41
CA LEU A 121 -8.33 12.45 38.30
C LEU A 121 -9.43 13.44 37.89
N SER A 122 -10.69 13.17 38.21
CA SER A 122 -11.80 14.12 38.05
C SER A 122 -11.82 15.23 39.11
N VAL A 123 -10.98 15.17 40.14
CA VAL A 123 -10.88 16.21 41.19
C VAL A 123 -9.78 17.21 40.83
N PRO A 124 -10.12 18.50 40.57
CA PRO A 124 -9.15 19.48 40.10
C PRO A 124 -7.91 19.64 40.98
N ALA A 125 -8.09 19.70 42.30
CA ALA A 125 -6.98 19.92 43.22
C ALA A 125 -5.95 18.77 43.27
N LEU A 126 -6.33 17.57 42.82
CA LEU A 126 -5.48 16.37 42.87
C LEU A 126 -4.89 16.02 41.50
N GLN A 127 -5.56 16.40 40.42
CA GLN A 127 -5.27 15.91 39.08
C GLN A 127 -3.80 16.11 38.65
N PRO A 128 -3.16 17.29 38.77
CA PRO A 128 -1.77 17.46 38.32
C PRO A 128 -0.78 16.56 39.08
N GLY A 129 -0.94 16.46 40.39
CA GLY A 129 -0.08 15.64 41.23
C GLY A 129 -0.27 14.14 40.98
N LEU A 130 -1.51 13.70 40.76
CA LEU A 130 -1.82 12.30 40.48
C LEU A 130 -1.35 11.88 39.08
N LEU A 131 -1.52 12.71 38.06
CA LEU A 131 -0.94 12.48 36.72
C LEU A 131 0.59 12.36 36.79
N SER A 132 1.24 13.26 37.52
CA SER A 132 2.69 13.24 37.74
C SER A 132 3.17 11.95 38.41
N LEU A 133 2.47 11.51 39.46
CA LEU A 133 2.75 10.28 40.19
C LEU A 133 2.58 9.03 39.32
N LEU A 134 1.49 8.94 38.56
CA LEU A 134 1.22 7.80 37.68
C LEU A 134 2.26 7.70 36.55
N LEU A 135 2.69 8.83 35.98
CA LEU A 135 3.77 8.87 34.99
C LEU A 135 5.13 8.49 35.59
N GLU A 136 5.42 8.88 36.84
CA GLU A 136 6.65 8.47 37.55
C GLU A 136 6.71 6.98 37.85
N LYS A 137 5.56 6.35 38.08
CA LYS A 137 5.45 4.90 38.30
C LYS A 137 5.47 4.08 37.02
N LEU A 138 5.23 4.69 35.86
CA LEU A 138 5.17 3.95 34.59
C LEU A 138 6.50 3.26 34.21
N PRO A 139 7.68 3.89 34.36
CA PRO A 139 8.98 3.25 34.08
C PRO A 139 9.30 2.02 34.94
N GLU A 140 8.75 1.93 36.17
CA GLU A 140 8.95 0.77 37.05
C GLU A 140 8.32 -0.52 36.45
N HIS A 141 7.44 -0.38 35.45
CA HIS A 141 6.73 -1.48 34.80
C HIS A 141 7.15 -1.74 33.35
N PHE A 142 8.32 -1.24 32.93
CA PHE A 142 8.83 -1.49 31.57
C PHE A 142 9.31 -2.94 31.36
N ASP A 143 9.79 -3.60 32.41
CA ASP A 143 10.36 -4.95 32.33
C ASP A 143 9.29 -6.07 32.31
N ASP A 144 8.06 -5.80 32.75
CA ASP A 144 6.94 -6.76 32.79
C ASP A 144 6.29 -7.00 31.41
N ALA A 145 6.90 -6.50 30.33
CA ALA A 145 6.34 -6.47 28.99
C ALA A 145 6.44 -7.83 28.24
N LEU A 146 5.86 -8.90 28.81
CA LEU A 146 5.64 -10.14 28.07
C LEU A 146 4.40 -10.00 27.15
N ASP A 147 4.51 -10.53 25.93
CA ASP A 147 3.40 -10.54 24.99
C ASP A 147 2.24 -11.41 25.49
N GLY A 148 1.01 -10.93 25.27
CA GLY A 148 -0.22 -11.69 25.57
C GLY A 148 -0.74 -11.63 27.00
N ILE A 149 -0.13 -10.84 27.89
CA ILE A 149 -0.66 -10.60 29.24
C ILE A 149 -2.04 -9.91 29.14
N PRO A 150 -3.09 -10.41 29.83
CA PRO A 150 -4.38 -9.74 29.92
C PRO A 150 -4.24 -8.31 30.45
N LEU A 151 -5.07 -7.37 29.97
CA LEU A 151 -5.01 -5.96 30.41
C LEU A 151 -5.05 -5.81 31.94
N GLN A 152 -5.78 -6.67 32.64
CA GLN A 152 -5.92 -6.61 34.10
C GLN A 152 -4.60 -6.87 34.84
N ASP A 153 -3.68 -7.59 34.22
CA ASP A 153 -2.37 -7.95 34.77
C ASP A 153 -1.25 -7.01 34.29
N ASP A 154 -1.54 -6.17 33.30
CA ASP A 154 -0.58 -5.23 32.70
C ASP A 154 -0.72 -3.84 33.33
N VAL A 155 0.05 -3.60 34.39
CA VAL A 155 0.00 -2.35 35.16
C VAL A 155 0.36 -1.14 34.28
N GLY A 156 1.32 -1.28 33.36
CA GLY A 156 1.70 -0.20 32.45
C GLY A 156 0.54 0.25 31.55
N ARG A 157 -0.16 -0.71 30.91
CA ARG A 157 -1.36 -0.39 30.10
C ARG A 157 -2.52 0.12 30.94
N LEU A 158 -2.69 -0.39 32.16
CA LEU A 158 -3.71 0.11 33.10
C LEU A 158 -3.46 1.58 33.46
N ILE A 159 -2.20 1.99 33.67
CA ILE A 159 -1.84 3.39 33.90
C ILE A 159 -2.23 4.25 32.70
N VAL A 160 -1.80 3.88 31.48
CA VAL A 160 -2.11 4.65 30.25
C VAL A 160 -3.63 4.77 30.04
N THR A 161 -4.39 3.73 30.36
CA THR A 161 -5.85 3.74 30.26
C THR A 161 -6.50 4.81 31.13
N GLN A 162 -5.89 5.19 32.27
CA GLN A 162 -6.44 6.22 33.15
C GLN A 162 -6.40 7.62 32.54
N PHE A 163 -5.58 7.84 31.51
CA PHE A 163 -5.41 9.15 30.87
C PHE A 163 -6.39 9.40 29.71
N ARG A 164 -6.99 8.35 29.14
CA ARG A 164 -7.85 8.42 27.94
C ARG A 164 -9.21 9.06 28.24
N TRP A 165 -9.68 10.05 27.50
CA TRP A 165 -11.01 10.71 27.65
C TRP A 165 -11.25 11.40 29.00
N LEU A 166 -10.23 12.04 29.59
CA LEU A 166 -10.45 12.88 30.77
C LEU A 166 -11.32 14.09 30.40
N ASP A 167 -12.27 14.46 31.27
CA ASP A 167 -13.21 15.55 30.99
C ASP A 167 -12.51 16.92 30.84
N PHE A 168 -11.39 17.09 31.54
CA PHE A 168 -10.55 18.29 31.50
C PHE A 168 -9.11 17.94 31.93
N LEU A 169 -8.15 18.77 31.51
CA LEU A 169 -6.76 18.75 31.97
C LEU A 169 -6.40 20.15 32.49
N ILE A 170 -5.95 20.24 33.74
CA ILE A 170 -5.60 21.53 34.38
C ILE A 170 -4.30 22.11 33.85
N ASP A 171 -3.27 21.28 33.79
CA ASP A 171 -1.94 21.66 33.31
C ASP A 171 -1.54 20.69 32.20
N ALA A 172 -2.21 20.86 31.06
CA ALA A 172 -2.06 19.98 29.91
C ALA A 172 -0.62 20.00 29.36
N ASP A 173 0.01 21.17 29.29
CA ASP A 173 1.34 21.31 28.71
C ASP A 173 2.42 20.61 29.56
N SER A 174 2.36 20.77 30.88
CA SER A 174 3.27 20.06 31.79
C SER A 174 3.06 18.54 31.75
N PHE A 175 1.80 18.10 31.74
CA PHE A 175 1.46 16.68 31.63
C PHE A 175 1.95 16.07 30.31
N VAL A 176 1.69 16.73 29.18
CA VAL A 176 2.10 16.25 27.85
C VAL A 176 3.61 16.25 27.70
N ALA A 177 4.30 17.28 28.20
CA ALA A 177 5.77 17.30 28.20
C ALA A 177 6.34 16.08 28.93
N LYS A 178 5.83 15.78 30.12
CA LYS A 178 6.24 14.60 30.90
C LYS A 178 5.86 13.29 30.22
N LEU A 179 4.68 13.21 29.60
CA LEU A 179 4.24 12.04 28.84
C LEU A 179 5.19 11.76 27.65
N VAL A 180 5.60 12.81 26.93
CA VAL A 180 6.57 12.71 25.82
C VAL A 180 7.94 12.25 26.32
N GLU A 181 8.41 12.74 27.48
CA GLU A 181 9.64 12.25 28.11
C GLU A 181 9.56 10.75 28.40
N VAL A 182 8.46 10.29 29.01
CA VAL A 182 8.24 8.86 29.30
C VAL A 182 8.14 8.04 28.01
N LEU A 183 7.47 8.58 26.98
CA LEU A 183 7.34 7.93 25.67
C LEU A 183 8.71 7.68 25.00
N SER A 184 9.67 8.59 25.18
CA SER A 184 11.01 8.48 24.59
C SER A 184 11.81 7.29 25.13
N ILE A 185 11.57 6.89 26.38
CA ILE A 185 12.25 5.77 27.06
C ILE A 185 11.40 4.49 27.14
N ALA A 186 10.14 4.53 26.67
CA ALA A 186 9.23 3.40 26.79
C ALA A 186 9.61 2.22 25.87
N PRO A 187 9.39 0.96 26.30
CA PRO A 187 9.60 -0.22 25.47
C PRO A 187 8.61 -0.25 24.30
N HIS A 188 9.01 -0.86 23.16
CA HIS A 188 8.26 -0.79 21.89
C HIS A 188 6.76 -1.09 22.01
N ARG A 189 6.37 -2.10 22.80
CA ARG A 189 4.96 -2.46 23.02
C ARG A 189 4.18 -1.33 23.68
N LEU A 190 4.67 -0.81 24.80
CA LEU A 190 4.02 0.27 25.53
C LEU A 190 4.09 1.58 24.75
N LYS A 191 5.18 1.82 24.02
CA LYS A 191 5.34 2.97 23.13
C LYS A 191 4.21 3.02 22.08
N LYS A 192 3.89 1.90 21.42
CA LYS A 192 2.76 1.80 20.47
C LYS A 192 1.41 2.07 21.13
N GLU A 193 1.19 1.54 22.33
CA GLU A 193 -0.06 1.74 23.09
C GLU A 193 -0.25 3.20 23.54
N ILE A 194 0.83 3.86 24.00
CA ILE A 194 0.82 5.28 24.34
C ILE A 194 0.50 6.10 23.08
N ILE A 195 1.22 5.86 21.98
CA ILE A 195 1.03 6.60 20.71
C ILE A 195 -0.40 6.46 20.21
N GLY A 196 -0.93 5.23 20.12
CA GLY A 196 -2.30 5.00 19.67
C GLY A 196 -3.37 5.58 20.59
N SER A 197 -3.04 5.86 21.86
CA SER A 197 -3.95 6.51 22.81
C SER A 197 -3.84 8.03 22.82
N LEU A 198 -2.86 8.64 22.14
CA LEU A 198 -2.65 10.09 22.15
C LEU A 198 -3.88 10.90 21.70
N PRO A 199 -4.64 10.51 20.65
CA PRO A 199 -5.85 11.23 20.24
C PRO A 199 -6.93 11.27 21.33
N GLU A 200 -6.88 10.34 22.29
CA GLU A 200 -7.82 10.27 23.40
C GLU A 200 -7.28 10.92 24.68
N ILE A 201 -5.98 11.15 24.77
CA ILE A 201 -5.31 11.69 25.96
C ILE A 201 -5.12 13.21 25.85
N VAL A 202 -4.78 13.70 24.66
CA VAL A 202 -4.30 15.06 24.46
C VAL A 202 -5.40 15.93 23.85
N GLY A 203 -5.51 17.17 24.33
CA GLY A 203 -6.39 18.18 23.73
C GLY A 203 -5.66 19.08 22.73
N ASP A 204 -6.44 19.84 21.95
CA ASP A 204 -5.97 20.69 20.85
C ASP A 204 -4.81 21.64 21.24
N GLN A 205 -4.76 22.10 22.49
CA GLN A 205 -3.74 23.04 22.98
C GLN A 205 -2.31 22.49 22.94
N SER A 206 -2.12 21.17 23.05
CA SER A 206 -0.79 20.56 23.13
C SER A 206 -0.41 19.80 21.85
N HIS A 207 -1.19 19.94 20.77
CA HIS A 207 -0.92 19.27 19.49
C HIS A 207 0.46 19.59 18.92
N VAL A 208 0.97 20.82 19.10
CA VAL A 208 2.31 21.21 18.61
C VAL A 208 3.40 20.31 19.23
N THR A 209 3.41 20.20 20.56
CA THR A 209 4.38 19.38 21.29
C THR A 209 4.29 17.90 20.92
N VAL A 210 3.06 17.38 20.72
CA VAL A 210 2.83 15.99 20.33
C VAL A 210 3.30 15.71 18.91
N VAL A 211 2.95 16.58 17.95
CA VAL A 211 3.39 16.44 16.56
C VAL A 211 4.91 16.47 16.47
N ASP A 212 5.58 17.41 17.14
CA ASP A 212 7.04 17.47 17.18
C ASP A 212 7.69 16.20 17.75
N ALA A 213 7.05 15.57 18.74
CA ALA A 213 7.52 14.31 19.33
C ALA A 213 7.29 13.12 18.37
N LEU A 214 6.10 13.02 17.78
CA LEU A 214 5.74 11.99 16.81
C LEU A 214 6.61 12.04 15.55
N GLU A 215 6.96 13.24 15.09
CA GLU A 215 7.86 13.44 13.95
C GLU A 215 9.26 12.90 14.21
N LYS A 216 9.82 13.17 15.40
CA LYS A 216 11.11 12.60 15.80
C LYS A 216 11.05 11.08 15.83
N LEU A 217 9.99 10.52 16.42
CA LEU A 217 9.79 9.07 16.46
C LEU A 217 9.66 8.43 15.07
N LEU A 218 8.99 9.10 14.13
CA LEU A 218 8.87 8.63 12.75
C LEU A 218 10.23 8.50 12.04
N GLN A 219 11.19 9.34 12.40
CA GLN A 219 12.55 9.34 11.84
C GLN A 219 13.50 8.37 12.56
N GLU A 220 13.31 8.16 13.88
CA GLU A 220 14.24 7.43 14.74
C GLU A 220 13.88 5.94 14.93
N ASP A 221 12.59 5.60 14.95
CA ASP A 221 12.11 4.26 15.32
C ASP A 221 11.17 3.69 14.26
N SER A 222 11.68 2.75 13.46
CA SER A 222 10.92 2.15 12.36
C SER A 222 9.79 1.25 12.84
N GLU A 223 9.78 0.78 14.10
CA GLU A 223 8.75 -0.13 14.58
C GLU A 223 7.42 0.58 14.89
N VAL A 224 7.46 1.89 15.16
CA VAL A 224 6.28 2.67 15.56
C VAL A 224 5.63 3.44 14.41
N VAL A 225 6.21 3.41 13.21
CA VAL A 225 5.75 4.16 12.03
C VAL A 225 4.23 4.05 11.83
N VAL A 226 3.67 2.84 11.86
CA VAL A 226 2.23 2.65 11.66
C VAL A 226 1.41 3.32 12.76
N ALA A 227 1.77 3.11 14.04
CA ALA A 227 1.08 3.71 15.16
C ALA A 227 1.15 5.25 15.13
N VAL A 228 2.30 5.81 14.73
CA VAL A 228 2.48 7.26 14.57
C VAL A 228 1.58 7.82 13.47
N LEU A 229 1.53 7.17 12.31
CA LEU A 229 0.69 7.61 11.18
C LEU A 229 -0.81 7.52 11.50
N ASP A 230 -1.22 6.48 12.22
CA ASP A 230 -2.60 6.32 12.68
C ASP A 230 -2.96 7.44 13.68
N ALA A 231 -2.11 7.69 14.67
CA ALA A 231 -2.31 8.78 15.64
C ALA A 231 -2.38 10.16 14.96
N LEU A 232 -1.49 10.45 14.01
CA LEU A 232 -1.53 11.69 13.23
C LEU A 232 -2.79 11.84 12.37
N SER A 233 -3.39 10.72 11.93
CA SER A 233 -4.65 10.73 11.17
C SER A 233 -5.86 11.01 12.06
N ASP A 234 -5.81 10.56 13.31
CA ASP A 234 -6.92 10.64 14.27
C ASP A 234 -6.89 11.93 15.10
N LEU A 235 -5.75 12.63 15.17
CA LEU A 235 -5.63 13.95 15.79
C LEU A 235 -6.33 15.01 14.94
N ASN A 236 -7.09 15.91 15.59
CA ASN A 236 -7.73 17.05 14.95
C ASN A 236 -6.71 18.20 14.73
N LEU A 237 -5.78 18.01 13.80
CA LEU A 237 -4.68 18.94 13.56
C LEU A 237 -5.14 20.21 12.82
N SER A 238 -4.49 21.33 13.12
CA SER A 238 -4.62 22.55 12.32
C SER A 238 -3.98 22.35 10.93
N GLU A 239 -4.39 23.13 9.94
CA GLU A 239 -3.84 23.02 8.57
C GLU A 239 -2.30 23.13 8.55
N GLN A 240 -1.72 23.95 9.43
CA GLN A 240 -0.27 24.12 9.56
C GLN A 240 0.41 22.84 10.07
N LEU A 241 -0.13 22.24 11.13
CA LEU A 241 0.41 21.01 11.72
C LEU A 241 0.20 19.81 10.79
N GLN A 242 -0.94 19.74 10.08
CA GLN A 242 -1.17 18.70 9.08
C GLN A 242 -0.13 18.78 7.96
N GLU A 243 0.18 19.97 7.46
CA GLU A 243 1.18 20.14 6.40
C GLU A 243 2.61 19.82 6.89
N GLN A 244 2.91 20.09 8.17
CA GLN A 244 4.16 19.68 8.81
C GLN A 244 4.28 18.14 8.85
N ALA A 245 3.24 17.46 9.36
CA ALA A 245 3.16 16.00 9.43
C ALA A 245 3.27 15.35 8.04
N VAL A 246 2.59 15.91 7.02
CA VAL A 246 2.71 15.47 5.62
C VAL A 246 4.14 15.64 5.10
N THR A 247 4.81 16.74 5.43
CA THR A 247 6.18 17.00 5.01
C THR A 247 7.15 15.98 5.59
N VAL A 248 7.01 15.64 6.87
CA VAL A 248 7.84 14.61 7.51
C VAL A 248 7.53 13.22 6.97
N ALA A 249 6.26 12.87 6.79
CA ALA A 249 5.86 11.60 6.16
C ALA A 249 6.42 11.45 4.73
N ILE A 250 6.44 12.52 3.93
CA ILE A 250 7.08 12.54 2.60
C ILE A 250 8.56 12.18 2.70
N SER A 251 9.27 12.73 3.68
CA SER A 251 10.71 12.45 3.88
C SER A 251 11.00 10.98 4.20
N CYS A 252 9.98 10.24 4.69
CA CYS A 252 10.09 8.83 5.06
C CYS A 252 9.89 7.87 3.88
N ILE A 253 9.42 8.32 2.70
CA ILE A 253 9.16 7.43 1.54
C ILE A 253 10.43 6.65 1.15
N ARG A 254 11.61 7.25 1.29
CA ARG A 254 12.87 6.59 0.95
C ARG A 254 13.37 5.60 2.02
N THR A 255 13.02 5.81 3.28
CA THR A 255 13.64 5.13 4.43
C THR A 255 12.74 4.08 5.09
N VAL A 256 11.43 4.16 4.88
CA VAL A 256 10.46 3.25 5.48
C VAL A 256 10.64 1.81 4.97
N HIS A 257 10.40 0.84 5.85
CA HIS A 257 10.41 -0.57 5.44
C HIS A 257 9.29 -0.86 4.44
N ALA A 258 9.55 -1.78 3.51
CA ALA A 258 8.62 -2.10 2.43
C ALA A 258 7.23 -2.50 2.96
N ASP A 259 7.16 -3.29 4.04
CA ASP A 259 5.90 -3.77 4.63
C ASP A 259 5.03 -2.65 5.24
N GLN A 260 5.66 -1.52 5.58
CA GLN A 260 5.00 -0.35 6.15
C GLN A 260 4.63 0.69 5.08
N MET A 261 5.22 0.61 3.88
CA MET A 261 4.97 1.52 2.76
C MET A 261 3.48 1.73 2.44
N PRO A 262 2.61 0.69 2.43
CA PRO A 262 1.18 0.89 2.16
C PRO A 262 0.51 1.82 3.18
N HIS A 263 0.94 1.81 4.44
CA HIS A 263 0.38 2.65 5.51
C HIS A 263 0.83 4.10 5.34
N LEU A 264 2.12 4.31 5.02
CA LEU A 264 2.66 5.63 4.70
C LEU A 264 1.95 6.25 3.49
N LEU A 265 1.77 5.48 2.42
CA LEU A 265 1.05 5.95 1.23
C LEU A 265 -0.42 6.26 1.54
N ARG A 266 -1.12 5.44 2.34
CA ARG A 266 -2.49 5.75 2.76
C ARG A 266 -2.57 7.07 3.50
N PHE A 267 -1.70 7.30 4.49
CA PHE A 267 -1.65 8.56 5.23
C PHE A 267 -1.45 9.76 4.29
N LEU A 268 -0.43 9.70 3.42
CA LEU A 268 -0.11 10.79 2.49
C LEU A 268 -1.26 11.09 1.53
N LEU A 269 -1.85 10.06 0.92
CA LEU A 269 -2.89 10.25 -0.07
C LEU A 269 -4.23 10.66 0.56
N LEU A 270 -4.54 10.20 1.78
CA LEU A 270 -5.70 10.65 2.55
C LEU A 270 -5.52 12.07 3.09
N SER A 271 -4.29 12.48 3.40
CA SER A 271 -3.96 13.86 3.81
C SER A 271 -3.82 14.85 2.65
N ALA A 272 -3.91 14.38 1.41
CA ALA A 272 -3.76 15.24 0.25
C ALA A 272 -4.87 16.28 0.12
N THR A 273 -4.45 17.54 -0.07
CA THR A 273 -5.24 18.74 -0.33
C THR A 273 -4.90 19.33 -1.71
N PRO A 274 -5.72 20.23 -2.28
CA PRO A 274 -5.41 20.87 -3.56
C PRO A 274 -4.05 21.58 -3.60
N PHE A 275 -3.54 22.02 -2.44
CA PHE A 275 -2.26 22.73 -2.33
C PHE A 275 -1.05 21.78 -2.34
N ASN A 276 -1.13 20.65 -1.63
CA ASN A 276 0.03 19.75 -1.44
C ASN A 276 0.03 18.51 -2.36
N SER A 277 -1.09 18.22 -3.04
CA SER A 277 -1.23 17.03 -3.91
C SER A 277 -0.13 16.87 -4.97
N GLY A 278 0.25 17.96 -5.64
CA GLY A 278 1.34 17.94 -6.62
C GLY A 278 2.69 17.53 -6.01
N ARG A 279 2.99 18.04 -4.81
CA ARG A 279 4.21 17.69 -4.06
C ARG A 279 4.19 16.22 -3.65
N ILE A 280 3.07 15.72 -3.14
CA ILE A 280 2.90 14.32 -2.73
C ILE A 280 3.13 13.39 -3.94
N ILE A 281 2.47 13.65 -5.07
CA ILE A 281 2.61 12.81 -6.26
C ILE A 281 4.04 12.85 -6.80
N SER A 282 4.66 14.02 -6.86
CA SER A 282 6.05 14.16 -7.31
C SER A 282 7.01 13.35 -6.45
N GLN A 283 6.88 13.41 -5.14
CA GLN A 283 7.74 12.65 -4.23
C GLN A 283 7.48 11.15 -4.29
N ILE A 284 6.22 10.72 -4.49
CA ILE A 284 5.90 9.31 -4.76
C ILE A 284 6.59 8.85 -6.06
N ARG A 285 6.49 9.60 -7.15
CA ARG A 285 7.16 9.26 -8.42
C ARG A 285 8.68 9.19 -8.27
N GLU A 286 9.27 10.13 -7.53
CA GLU A 286 10.71 10.27 -7.37
C GLU A 286 11.34 9.27 -6.38
N GLN A 287 10.59 8.79 -5.40
CA GLN A 287 11.17 8.02 -4.29
C GLN A 287 10.60 6.61 -4.15
N LEU A 288 9.36 6.35 -4.57
CA LEU A 288 8.75 5.03 -4.45
C LEU A 288 9.43 4.03 -5.40
N LYS A 289 9.86 2.91 -4.83
CA LYS A 289 10.42 1.79 -5.57
C LYS A 289 9.60 0.55 -5.26
N PHE A 290 9.18 -0.16 -6.29
CA PHE A 290 8.65 -1.52 -6.14
C PHE A 290 9.82 -2.46 -5.84
N VAL A 291 9.58 -3.44 -4.98
CA VAL A 291 10.57 -4.45 -4.62
C VAL A 291 10.72 -5.51 -5.73
N GLY A 292 9.82 -5.50 -6.72
CA GLY A 292 9.75 -6.35 -7.91
C GLY A 292 10.99 -6.32 -8.82
N VAL A 293 12.07 -6.93 -8.35
CA VAL A 293 13.02 -7.67 -9.17
C VAL A 293 13.10 -9.07 -8.56
N VAL A 294 12.16 -9.94 -8.94
CA VAL A 294 12.35 -11.37 -8.76
C VAL A 294 13.34 -11.81 -9.84
N ASP A 295 14.52 -12.26 -9.42
CA ASP A 295 15.48 -12.93 -10.29
C ASP A 295 14.75 -14.05 -11.07
N PRO A 296 14.70 -14.03 -12.42
CA PRO A 296 13.94 -14.99 -13.22
C PRO A 296 14.37 -16.46 -13.00
N ARG A 297 15.46 -16.69 -12.27
CA ARG A 297 15.91 -18.02 -11.83
C ARG A 297 15.07 -18.61 -10.68
N ALA A 298 14.33 -17.81 -9.91
CA ALA A 298 13.52 -18.28 -8.79
C ALA A 298 12.12 -18.77 -9.18
N ALA A 299 11.60 -18.35 -10.34
CA ALA A 299 10.23 -18.65 -10.78
C ALA A 299 10.03 -20.10 -11.29
N ARG A 300 11.10 -20.82 -11.66
CA ARG A 300 11.00 -22.20 -12.16
C ARG A 300 10.79 -23.28 -11.09
N GLY A 301 10.69 -22.91 -9.81
CA GLY A 301 10.85 -23.86 -8.70
C GLY A 301 9.65 -24.16 -7.77
N LYS A 302 8.44 -23.61 -7.97
CA LYS A 302 7.35 -23.80 -6.97
C LYS A 302 6.03 -24.30 -7.57
N LYS A 303 6.00 -25.59 -7.92
CA LYS A 303 4.76 -26.38 -7.87
C LYS A 303 4.56 -26.93 -6.46
N LEU A 304 4.11 -26.09 -5.52
CA LEU A 304 3.57 -26.57 -4.25
C LEU A 304 2.26 -25.85 -3.95
N LYS A 305 1.21 -26.66 -3.99
CA LYS A 305 -0.19 -26.35 -3.74
C LYS A 305 -0.36 -25.91 -2.29
N GLY A 306 -0.52 -24.60 -2.09
CA GLY A 306 -0.90 -23.98 -0.83
C GLY A 306 -1.58 -22.65 -1.11
N LYS A 307 -2.87 -22.53 -0.77
CA LYS A 307 -3.60 -21.26 -0.78
C LYS A 307 -2.97 -20.32 0.25
N ALA A 308 -2.02 -19.49 -0.17
CA ALA A 308 -1.66 -18.26 0.51
C ALA A 308 -2.06 -17.11 -0.41
N SER A 309 -3.29 -16.63 -0.24
CA SER A 309 -3.74 -15.36 -0.81
C SER A 309 -3.08 -14.25 -0.01
N THR A 310 -1.87 -13.87 -0.38
CA THR A 310 -1.21 -12.66 0.15
C THR A 310 -0.57 -11.98 -1.03
N LYS A 311 -1.25 -10.96 -1.58
CA LYS A 311 -0.61 -9.97 -2.45
C LYS A 311 0.73 -9.62 -1.80
N GLY A 312 1.85 -9.82 -2.50
CA GLY A 312 3.16 -9.41 -2.01
C GLY A 312 3.14 -7.94 -1.60
N THR A 313 4.17 -7.48 -0.89
CA THR A 313 4.29 -6.10 -0.42
C THR A 313 3.96 -5.06 -1.52
N ASP A 314 4.41 -5.31 -2.75
CA ASP A 314 4.10 -4.50 -3.94
C ASP A 314 2.61 -4.45 -4.30
N GLY A 315 1.86 -5.54 -4.11
CA GLY A 315 0.42 -5.57 -4.33
C GLY A 315 -0.35 -4.79 -3.27
N ALA A 316 0.12 -4.78 -2.02
CA ALA A 316 -0.43 -3.91 -0.97
C ALA A 316 -0.14 -2.42 -1.25
N ILE A 317 1.03 -2.10 -1.81
CA ILE A 317 1.38 -0.76 -2.28
C ILE A 317 0.45 -0.32 -3.41
N LEU A 318 0.26 -1.14 -4.44
CA LEU A 318 -0.67 -0.85 -5.54
C LEU A 318 -2.11 -0.71 -5.04
N ASP A 319 -2.54 -1.54 -4.09
CA ASP A 319 -3.87 -1.42 -3.49
C ASP A 319 -4.08 -0.11 -2.72
N ALA A 320 -3.06 0.36 -1.99
CA ALA A 320 -3.10 1.65 -1.31
C ALA A 320 -3.22 2.81 -2.31
N LEU A 321 -2.40 2.80 -3.38
CA LEU A 321 -2.46 3.79 -4.46
C LEU A 321 -3.83 3.77 -5.17
N ARG A 322 -4.28 2.59 -5.58
CA ARG A 322 -5.56 2.36 -6.27
C ARG A 322 -6.74 2.89 -5.46
N SER A 323 -6.79 2.54 -4.17
CA SER A 323 -7.88 2.97 -3.29
C SER A 323 -7.94 4.50 -3.23
N ALA A 324 -6.81 5.18 -3.04
CA ALA A 324 -6.81 6.62 -2.91
C ALA A 324 -7.14 7.34 -4.24
N LEU A 325 -6.55 6.89 -5.35
CA LEU A 325 -6.81 7.47 -6.68
C LEU A 325 -8.26 7.30 -7.13
N ARG A 326 -8.93 6.23 -6.70
CA ARG A 326 -10.35 6.00 -7.02
C ARG A 326 -11.28 7.02 -6.38
N PHE A 327 -10.97 7.50 -5.18
CA PHE A 327 -11.85 8.41 -4.43
C PHE A 327 -11.46 9.89 -4.55
N LYS A 328 -10.21 10.19 -4.95
CA LYS A 328 -9.70 11.57 -5.04
C LYS A 328 -9.21 11.93 -6.44
N ASN A 329 -10.12 12.42 -7.30
CA ASN A 329 -9.78 12.86 -8.67
C ASN A 329 -8.67 13.91 -8.72
N MET A 330 -8.55 14.78 -7.71
CA MET A 330 -7.47 15.76 -7.61
C MET A 330 -6.06 15.13 -7.62
N LEU A 331 -5.90 13.93 -7.08
CA LEU A 331 -4.62 13.20 -7.12
C LEU A 331 -4.32 12.70 -8.54
N CYS A 332 -5.35 12.18 -9.23
CA CYS A 332 -5.24 11.77 -10.62
C CYS A 332 -4.88 12.95 -11.53
N GLU A 333 -5.54 14.10 -11.34
CA GLU A 333 -5.27 15.32 -12.10
C GLU A 333 -3.86 15.86 -11.84
N ALA A 334 -3.41 15.86 -10.57
CA ALA A 334 -2.05 16.24 -10.20
C ALA A 334 -1.02 15.33 -10.90
N PHE A 335 -1.22 14.01 -10.88
CA PHE A 335 -0.36 13.06 -11.59
C PHE A 335 -0.34 13.28 -13.09
N LEU A 336 -1.51 13.39 -13.73
CA LEU A 336 -1.57 13.59 -15.18
C LEU A 336 -0.91 14.90 -15.61
N LYS A 337 -1.05 15.97 -14.80
CA LYS A 337 -0.38 17.24 -15.03
C LYS A 337 1.14 17.10 -14.91
N GLU A 338 1.62 16.40 -13.90
CA GLU A 338 3.05 16.18 -13.68
C GLU A 338 3.64 15.33 -14.80
N LEU A 339 3.04 14.16 -15.10
CA LEU A 339 3.50 13.27 -16.17
C LEU A 339 3.54 13.98 -17.53
N LYS A 340 2.58 14.86 -17.82
CA LYS A 340 2.58 15.66 -19.04
C LYS A 340 3.80 16.57 -19.15
N SER A 341 4.30 17.10 -18.04
CA SER A 341 5.46 18.00 -17.98
C SER A 341 6.83 17.31 -18.00
N VAL A 342 6.87 15.98 -17.85
CA VAL A 342 8.13 15.21 -17.89
C VAL A 342 8.52 14.96 -19.34
N ASP A 343 9.59 15.59 -19.82
CA ASP A 343 10.02 15.48 -21.22
C ASP A 343 11.29 14.63 -21.42
N ASN A 344 12.04 14.34 -20.35
CA ASN A 344 13.23 13.49 -20.46
C ASN A 344 12.88 12.02 -20.22
N LEU A 345 13.40 11.15 -21.08
CA LEU A 345 13.25 9.70 -20.95
C LEU A 345 13.71 9.15 -19.58
N ARG A 346 14.81 9.69 -19.02
CA ARG A 346 15.37 9.22 -17.74
C ARG A 346 14.52 9.55 -16.52
N ASP A 347 13.60 10.49 -16.67
CA ASP A 347 12.72 10.95 -15.60
C ASP A 347 11.42 10.14 -15.56
N HIS A 348 11.17 9.30 -16.58
CA HIS A 348 10.09 8.32 -16.59
C HIS A 348 10.49 7.02 -15.88
N ARG A 349 9.56 6.48 -15.10
CA ARG A 349 9.80 5.35 -14.19
C ARG A 349 8.67 4.32 -14.24
N VAL A 350 8.93 3.12 -13.73
CA VAL A 350 7.95 2.01 -13.63
C VAL A 350 6.67 2.45 -12.90
N ILE A 351 6.80 3.27 -11.86
CA ILE A 351 5.65 3.81 -11.12
C ILE A 351 4.75 4.70 -12.00
N ASP A 352 5.27 5.35 -13.04
CA ASP A 352 4.46 6.14 -13.96
C ASP A 352 3.49 5.26 -14.76
N VAL A 353 3.97 4.09 -15.17
CA VAL A 353 3.15 3.09 -15.85
C VAL A 353 2.05 2.59 -14.90
N TRP A 354 2.41 2.21 -13.67
CA TRP A 354 1.40 1.77 -12.70
C TRP A 354 0.34 2.85 -12.42
N LEU A 355 0.75 4.09 -12.16
CA LEU A 355 -0.17 5.19 -11.86
C LEU A 355 -1.07 5.50 -13.06
N ILE A 356 -0.55 5.53 -14.30
CA ILE A 356 -1.38 5.78 -15.48
C ILE A 356 -2.37 4.65 -15.74
N MET A 357 -1.98 3.39 -15.50
CA MET A 357 -2.88 2.23 -15.63
C MET A 357 -3.96 2.21 -14.55
N LEU A 358 -3.63 2.61 -13.32
CA LEU A 358 -4.61 2.76 -12.23
C LEU A 358 -5.63 3.86 -12.53
N ILE A 359 -5.18 5.01 -13.06
CA ILE A 359 -6.07 6.11 -13.47
C ILE A 359 -6.94 5.69 -14.66
N TYR A 360 -6.37 4.97 -15.62
CA TYR A 360 -7.10 4.43 -16.76
C TYR A 360 -8.23 3.50 -16.29
N ALA A 361 -7.95 2.61 -15.34
CA ALA A 361 -8.92 1.66 -14.79
C ALA A 361 -10.11 2.33 -14.09
N ASN A 362 -9.98 3.56 -13.62
CA ASN A 362 -11.07 4.31 -12.99
C ASN A 362 -12.14 4.79 -14.01
N GLY A 363 -11.81 4.85 -15.29
CA GLY A 363 -12.74 5.24 -16.35
C GLY A 363 -13.01 6.75 -16.48
N GLY A 364 -14.07 7.10 -17.21
CA GLY A 364 -14.58 8.47 -17.32
C GLY A 364 -13.69 9.45 -18.09
N ALA A 365 -13.71 10.73 -17.69
CA ALA A 365 -12.94 11.79 -18.37
C ALA A 365 -11.41 11.65 -18.18
N LEU A 366 -10.99 11.07 -17.05
CA LEU A 366 -9.58 10.87 -16.72
C LEU A 366 -8.97 9.74 -17.55
N GLN A 367 -9.73 8.69 -17.88
CA GLN A 367 -9.30 7.63 -18.81
C GLN A 367 -8.88 8.21 -20.17
N LYS A 368 -9.72 9.04 -20.79
CA LYS A 368 -9.39 9.69 -22.08
C LYS A 368 -8.18 10.62 -21.98
N SER A 369 -7.96 11.21 -20.80
CA SER A 369 -6.79 12.06 -20.56
C SER A 369 -5.52 11.23 -20.42
N ALA A 370 -5.59 10.08 -19.73
CA ALA A 370 -4.52 9.10 -19.62
C ALA A 370 -4.13 8.55 -21.00
N GLU A 371 -5.11 8.14 -21.82
CA GLU A 371 -4.88 7.70 -23.21
C GLU A 371 -4.09 8.72 -24.03
N LYS A 372 -4.54 9.98 -24.04
CA LYS A 372 -3.91 11.06 -24.79
C LYS A 372 -2.49 11.35 -24.31
N ILE A 373 -2.27 11.36 -22.99
CA ILE A 373 -0.95 11.63 -22.41
C ILE A 373 0.01 10.47 -22.71
N LEU A 374 -0.41 9.22 -22.48
CA LEU A 374 0.42 8.05 -22.75
C LEU A 374 0.80 7.97 -24.22
N LYS A 375 -0.19 8.11 -25.13
CA LYS A 375 0.06 8.18 -26.58
C LYS A 375 1.08 9.28 -26.91
N SER A 376 0.88 10.49 -26.38
CA SER A 376 1.82 11.60 -26.63
C SER A 376 3.24 11.26 -26.19
N LYS A 377 3.40 10.61 -25.02
CA LYS A 377 4.72 10.25 -24.49
C LYS A 377 5.38 9.08 -25.24
N ILE A 378 4.59 8.14 -25.76
CA ILE A 378 5.07 7.08 -26.66
C ILE A 378 5.55 7.70 -27.98
N LEU A 379 4.77 8.60 -28.58
CA LEU A 379 5.14 9.26 -29.85
C LEU A 379 6.42 10.09 -29.71
N GLN A 380 6.60 10.74 -28.56
CA GLN A 380 7.80 11.49 -28.18
C GLN A 380 9.00 10.61 -27.78
N LEU A 381 8.87 9.28 -27.79
CA LEU A 381 9.89 8.33 -27.33
C LEU A 381 10.32 8.51 -25.88
N CYS A 382 9.50 9.16 -25.06
CA CYS A 382 9.77 9.37 -23.64
C CYS A 382 9.41 8.13 -22.81
N VAL A 383 8.35 7.42 -23.22
CA VAL A 383 7.94 6.14 -22.65
C VAL A 383 8.28 5.03 -23.64
N GLN A 384 9.16 4.11 -23.20
CA GLN A 384 9.63 2.98 -24.01
C GLN A 384 9.08 1.66 -23.47
N GLU A 385 9.13 0.64 -24.33
CA GLU A 385 8.72 -0.74 -24.05
C GLU A 385 9.36 -1.28 -22.76
N THR A 386 10.63 -0.93 -22.50
CA THR A 386 11.38 -1.33 -21.29
C THR A 386 10.71 -0.97 -19.97
N LEU A 387 9.88 0.08 -19.93
CA LEU A 387 9.14 0.45 -18.71
C LEU A 387 7.96 -0.50 -18.48
N PHE A 388 7.26 -0.87 -19.56
CA PHE A 388 6.17 -1.83 -19.51
C PHE A 388 6.68 -3.26 -19.32
N ASP A 389 7.84 -3.59 -19.87
CA ASP A 389 8.55 -4.85 -19.63
C ASP A 389 8.71 -5.12 -18.14
N GLN A 390 9.22 -4.14 -17.40
CA GLN A 390 9.41 -4.19 -15.94
C GLN A 390 8.07 -4.26 -15.17
N CYS A 391 6.97 -3.81 -15.74
CA CYS A 391 5.65 -3.94 -15.12
C CYS A 391 5.01 -5.29 -15.39
N ILE A 392 5.16 -5.84 -16.60
CA ILE A 392 4.44 -7.01 -17.08
C ILE A 392 5.20 -8.29 -16.74
N HIS A 393 6.44 -8.40 -17.20
CA HIS A 393 7.18 -9.66 -17.15
C HIS A 393 7.60 -10.04 -15.72
N GLY A 394 7.24 -11.25 -15.30
CA GLY A 394 7.54 -11.77 -13.97
C GLY A 394 6.65 -11.22 -12.84
N ASN A 395 5.62 -10.43 -13.19
CA ASN A 395 4.70 -9.77 -12.26
C ASN A 395 3.23 -10.19 -12.48
N THR A 396 3.00 -11.40 -13.02
CA THR A 396 1.66 -11.92 -13.38
C THR A 396 0.58 -11.62 -12.33
N GLU A 397 0.85 -11.91 -11.05
CA GLU A 397 -0.13 -11.72 -9.96
C GLU A 397 -0.50 -10.25 -9.72
N LEU A 398 0.42 -9.30 -9.93
CA LEU A 398 0.14 -7.87 -9.81
C LEU A 398 -0.63 -7.35 -11.02
N VAL A 399 -0.23 -7.80 -12.21
CA VAL A 399 -0.82 -7.34 -13.48
C VAL A 399 -2.20 -7.95 -13.70
N LYS A 400 -2.48 -9.14 -13.15
CA LYS A 400 -3.76 -9.85 -13.31
C LYS A 400 -4.98 -9.02 -12.94
N ASP A 401 -4.92 -8.29 -11.82
CA ASP A 401 -5.99 -7.38 -11.38
C ASP A 401 -6.19 -6.19 -12.34
N HIS A 402 -5.23 -5.93 -13.22
CA HIS A 402 -5.17 -4.82 -14.16
C HIS A 402 -5.13 -5.26 -15.63
N PHE A 403 -5.27 -6.55 -15.93
CA PHE A 403 -5.10 -7.12 -17.27
C PHE A 403 -5.99 -6.40 -18.30
N MET A 404 -7.28 -6.23 -18.00
CA MET A 404 -8.21 -5.56 -18.90
C MET A 404 -7.82 -4.11 -19.17
N SER A 405 -7.19 -3.42 -18.23
CA SER A 405 -6.72 -2.05 -18.45
C SER A 405 -5.56 -2.01 -19.44
N TYR A 406 -4.59 -2.93 -19.32
CA TYR A 406 -3.50 -3.07 -20.29
C TYR A 406 -4.01 -3.48 -21.67
N LEU A 407 -4.97 -4.41 -21.74
CA LEU A 407 -5.58 -4.82 -22.99
C LEU A 407 -6.32 -3.65 -23.67
N SER A 408 -7.20 -2.94 -22.95
CA SER A 408 -7.93 -1.79 -23.51
C SER A 408 -7.01 -0.63 -23.92
N MET A 409 -5.87 -0.43 -23.23
CA MET A 409 -4.86 0.53 -23.68
C MET A 409 -4.19 0.08 -24.99
N SER A 410 -3.92 -1.22 -25.12
CA SER A 410 -3.37 -1.82 -26.35
C SER A 410 -4.36 -1.64 -27.51
N ASP A 411 -5.66 -1.84 -27.26
CA ASP A 411 -6.72 -1.62 -28.24
C ASP A 411 -6.76 -0.18 -28.74
N PHE A 412 -6.71 0.78 -27.80
CA PHE A 412 -6.68 2.20 -28.13
C PHE A 412 -5.45 2.57 -28.97
N LEU A 413 -4.27 2.04 -28.63
CA LEU A 413 -3.04 2.30 -29.36
C LEU A 413 -3.05 1.66 -30.75
N LEU A 414 -3.61 0.45 -30.90
CA LEU A 414 -3.74 -0.23 -32.20
C LEU A 414 -4.69 0.51 -33.15
N ALA A 415 -5.74 1.13 -32.61
CA ALA A 415 -6.68 1.97 -33.36
C ALA A 415 -6.10 3.35 -33.76
N CYS A 416 -4.90 3.70 -33.29
CA CYS A 416 -4.27 4.98 -33.65
C CYS A 416 -3.69 4.95 -35.08
N LYS A 417 -3.68 6.12 -35.75
CA LYS A 417 -3.18 6.26 -37.12
C LYS A 417 -1.65 6.27 -37.22
N GLU A 418 -0.98 6.61 -36.14
CA GLU A 418 0.47 6.72 -36.07
C GLU A 418 1.13 5.33 -35.95
N ASP A 419 2.05 5.00 -36.86
CA ASP A 419 2.73 3.69 -36.90
C ASP A 419 3.35 3.32 -35.55
N ARG A 420 4.07 4.27 -34.94
CA ARG A 420 4.72 4.07 -33.63
C ARG A 420 3.73 3.70 -32.51
N ALA A 421 2.50 4.22 -32.55
CA ALA A 421 1.48 3.83 -31.56
C ALA A 421 1.06 2.37 -31.76
N ARG A 422 0.92 1.94 -33.03
CA ARG A 422 0.58 0.55 -33.38
C ARG A 422 1.73 -0.43 -33.13
N GLU A 423 2.98 -0.03 -33.36
CA GLU A 423 4.17 -0.79 -32.99
C GLU A 423 4.20 -1.03 -31.47
N PHE A 424 3.91 0.00 -30.67
CA PHE A 424 3.83 -0.13 -29.22
C PHE A 424 2.65 -1.01 -28.78
N ALA A 425 1.51 -0.93 -29.47
CA ALA A 425 0.39 -1.84 -29.23
C ALA A 425 0.78 -3.29 -29.51
N ALA A 426 1.48 -3.55 -30.63
CA ALA A 426 1.98 -4.87 -30.97
C ALA A 426 2.91 -5.42 -29.89
N TYR A 427 3.81 -4.59 -29.37
CA TYR A 427 4.64 -4.95 -28.21
C TYR A 427 3.77 -5.37 -27.01
N LEU A 428 2.77 -4.55 -26.62
CA LEU A 428 1.91 -4.86 -25.47
C LEU A 428 1.10 -6.15 -25.66
N PHE A 429 0.54 -6.38 -26.85
CA PHE A 429 -0.18 -7.61 -27.15
C PHE A 429 0.72 -8.85 -27.01
N ASN A 430 1.96 -8.80 -27.52
CA ASN A 430 2.90 -9.91 -27.37
C ASN A 430 3.30 -10.11 -25.89
N ALA A 431 3.66 -9.04 -25.18
CA ALA A 431 4.04 -9.11 -23.76
C ALA A 431 2.91 -9.67 -22.87
N LEU A 432 1.66 -9.23 -23.10
CA LEU A 432 0.50 -9.75 -22.37
C LEU A 432 0.22 -11.23 -22.70
N PHE A 433 0.39 -11.64 -23.95
CA PHE A 433 0.18 -13.04 -24.34
C PHE A 433 1.26 -13.96 -23.74
N GLU A 434 2.51 -13.51 -23.73
CA GLU A 434 3.66 -14.26 -23.17
C GLU A 434 3.53 -14.43 -21.65
N GLU A 435 3.16 -13.39 -20.91
CA GLU A 435 3.05 -13.43 -19.45
C GLU A 435 1.80 -14.21 -18.97
N PHE A 436 0.67 -14.11 -19.69
CA PHE A 436 -0.61 -14.71 -19.26
C PHE A 436 -0.90 -16.04 -19.96
N SER A 437 -0.73 -17.14 -19.22
CA SER A 437 -1.00 -18.49 -19.73
C SER A 437 -2.44 -18.98 -19.53
N ASP A 438 -3.28 -18.24 -18.81
CA ASP A 438 -4.66 -18.67 -18.52
C ASP A 438 -5.59 -18.46 -19.71
N THR A 439 -6.60 -19.33 -19.82
CA THR A 439 -7.52 -19.36 -20.95
C THR A 439 -8.33 -18.07 -21.07
N PHE A 440 -8.71 -17.44 -19.94
CA PHE A 440 -9.51 -16.22 -19.95
C PHE A 440 -8.74 -15.06 -20.59
N SER A 441 -7.54 -14.74 -20.08
CA SER A 441 -6.71 -13.66 -20.62
C SER A 441 -6.38 -13.87 -22.09
N ARG A 442 -6.06 -15.11 -22.50
CA ARG A 442 -5.79 -15.43 -23.91
C ARG A 442 -7.00 -15.25 -24.82
N GLN A 443 -8.18 -15.69 -24.37
CA GLN A 443 -9.41 -15.52 -25.14
C GLN A 443 -9.79 -14.05 -25.31
N GLU A 444 -9.69 -13.24 -24.25
CA GLU A 444 -9.96 -11.80 -24.33
C GLU A 444 -8.98 -11.09 -25.28
N LEU A 445 -7.69 -11.43 -25.19
CA LEU A 445 -6.65 -10.86 -26.05
C LEU A 445 -6.88 -11.20 -27.53
N ILE A 446 -7.10 -12.48 -27.84
CA ILE A 446 -7.40 -12.92 -29.20
C ILE A 446 -8.73 -12.36 -29.69
N GLY A 447 -9.75 -12.31 -28.83
CA GLY A 447 -11.05 -11.70 -29.14
C GLY A 447 -10.90 -10.24 -29.54
N SER A 448 -10.05 -9.47 -28.85
CA SER A 448 -9.74 -8.10 -29.22
C SER A 448 -9.07 -8.02 -30.61
N LEU A 449 -8.03 -8.82 -30.84
CA LEU A 449 -7.35 -8.83 -32.16
C LEU A 449 -8.31 -9.19 -33.29
N VAL A 450 -9.20 -10.17 -33.10
CA VAL A 450 -10.25 -10.53 -34.07
C VAL A 450 -11.20 -9.36 -34.31
N ALA A 451 -11.57 -8.60 -33.28
CA ALA A 451 -12.40 -7.41 -33.43
C ALA A 451 -11.71 -6.31 -34.27
N HIS A 452 -10.41 -6.07 -34.07
CA HIS A 452 -9.61 -5.14 -34.89
C HIS A 452 -9.48 -5.62 -36.34
N ILE A 453 -9.30 -6.93 -36.54
CA ILE A 453 -9.30 -7.53 -37.88
C ILE A 453 -10.65 -7.35 -38.58
N GLY A 454 -11.75 -7.38 -37.82
CA GLY A 454 -13.10 -7.13 -38.31
C GLY A 454 -13.49 -5.65 -38.44
N SER A 455 -12.64 -4.68 -38.05
CA SER A 455 -13.02 -3.27 -37.96
C SER A 455 -13.25 -2.59 -39.33
N GLY A 456 -12.65 -3.14 -40.38
CA GLY A 456 -12.67 -2.57 -41.74
C GLY A 456 -11.71 -1.38 -41.93
N VAL A 457 -10.98 -0.97 -40.89
CA VAL A 457 -9.98 0.10 -40.98
C VAL A 457 -8.64 -0.49 -41.44
N THR A 458 -8.21 -0.16 -42.66
CA THR A 458 -7.11 -0.86 -43.36
C THR A 458 -5.81 -0.99 -42.56
N PHE A 459 -5.38 0.08 -41.89
CA PHE A 459 -4.14 0.08 -41.08
C PHE A 459 -4.29 -0.70 -39.76
N GLU A 460 -5.47 -0.69 -39.14
CA GLU A 460 -5.77 -1.46 -37.93
C GLU A 460 -5.77 -2.94 -38.27
N VAL A 461 -6.53 -3.32 -39.31
CA VAL A 461 -6.63 -4.69 -39.80
C VAL A 461 -5.25 -5.24 -40.14
N SER A 462 -4.44 -4.49 -40.90
CA SER A 462 -3.08 -4.92 -41.25
C SER A 462 -2.22 -5.16 -40.02
N SER A 463 -2.23 -4.23 -39.06
CA SER A 463 -1.39 -4.32 -37.86
C SER A 463 -1.84 -5.44 -36.92
N ALA A 464 -3.16 -5.63 -36.77
CA ALA A 464 -3.74 -6.72 -36.00
C ALA A 464 -3.38 -8.10 -36.60
N LEU A 465 -3.38 -8.21 -37.94
CA LEU A 465 -2.92 -9.42 -38.63
C LEU A 465 -1.42 -9.67 -38.42
N ASP A 466 -0.59 -8.62 -38.43
CA ASP A 466 0.85 -8.75 -38.14
C ASP A 466 1.11 -9.25 -36.71
N ILE A 467 0.34 -8.76 -35.74
CA ILE A 467 0.39 -9.25 -34.35
C ILE A 467 -0.04 -10.71 -34.29
N MET A 468 -1.15 -11.07 -34.95
CA MET A 468 -1.61 -12.46 -34.99
C MET A 468 -0.57 -13.39 -35.61
N ILE A 469 0.12 -12.98 -36.68
CA ILE A 469 1.24 -13.74 -37.28
C ILE A 469 2.38 -13.93 -36.26
N SER A 470 2.75 -12.89 -35.52
CA SER A 470 3.77 -12.98 -34.46
C SER A 470 3.37 -14.02 -33.41
N LEU A 471 2.14 -13.94 -32.91
CA LEU A 471 1.62 -14.87 -31.92
C LEU A 471 1.58 -16.32 -32.44
N THR A 472 1.12 -16.53 -33.68
CA THR A 472 1.02 -17.87 -34.28
C THR A 472 2.37 -18.45 -34.68
N SER A 473 3.37 -17.62 -34.95
CA SER A 473 4.72 -18.09 -35.24
C SER A 473 5.46 -18.53 -33.98
N ASN A 474 5.25 -17.81 -32.87
CA ASN A 474 5.99 -18.04 -31.63
C ASN A 474 5.29 -19.02 -30.66
N ASN A 475 3.95 -19.07 -30.67
CA ASN A 475 3.14 -19.76 -29.66
C ASN A 475 2.02 -20.62 -30.29
N SER A 476 2.31 -21.29 -31.40
CA SER A 476 1.31 -22.01 -32.18
C SER A 476 0.55 -23.09 -31.38
N ASP A 477 1.27 -23.94 -30.63
CA ASP A 477 0.71 -25.01 -29.79
C ASP A 477 -0.30 -24.48 -28.76
N GLU A 478 -0.06 -23.26 -28.28
CA GLU A 478 -0.85 -22.58 -27.29
C GLU A 478 -2.12 -21.92 -27.84
N LEU A 479 -2.12 -21.61 -29.14
CA LEU A 479 -3.26 -21.06 -29.86
C LEU A 479 -4.20 -22.13 -30.42
N VAL A 480 -3.72 -23.36 -30.65
CA VAL A 480 -4.54 -24.48 -31.14
C VAL A 480 -5.82 -24.68 -30.32
N PRO A 481 -5.79 -24.71 -28.95
CA PRO A 481 -6.99 -24.91 -28.14
C PRO A 481 -8.03 -23.79 -28.25
N ILE A 482 -7.61 -22.58 -28.62
CA ILE A 482 -8.49 -21.40 -28.74
C ILE A 482 -8.78 -21.03 -30.20
N SER A 483 -8.34 -21.85 -31.14
CA SER A 483 -8.43 -21.59 -32.58
C SER A 483 -9.85 -21.40 -33.11
N SER A 484 -10.87 -21.92 -32.42
CA SER A 484 -12.29 -21.64 -32.73
C SER A 484 -12.68 -20.16 -32.63
N HIS A 485 -11.94 -19.36 -31.86
CA HIS A 485 -12.15 -17.90 -31.77
C HIS A 485 -11.51 -17.19 -32.97
N ILE A 486 -10.46 -17.80 -33.56
CA ILE A 486 -9.74 -17.27 -34.72
C ILE A 486 -10.48 -17.61 -36.01
N THR A 487 -11.16 -18.76 -36.08
CA THR A 487 -11.88 -19.23 -37.29
C THR A 487 -12.92 -18.23 -37.81
N GLY A 488 -13.49 -17.38 -36.94
CA GLY A 488 -14.41 -16.31 -37.36
C GLY A 488 -13.80 -15.30 -38.34
N ILE A 489 -12.47 -15.18 -38.41
CA ILE A 489 -11.79 -14.32 -39.40
C ILE A 489 -12.13 -14.75 -40.84
N LEU A 490 -12.37 -16.04 -41.09
CA LEU A 490 -12.65 -16.57 -42.43
C LEU A 490 -13.96 -16.01 -43.02
N ASP A 491 -14.89 -15.59 -42.17
CA ASP A 491 -16.17 -15.01 -42.61
C ASP A 491 -15.98 -13.58 -43.16
N TYR A 492 -14.89 -12.90 -42.80
CA TYR A 492 -14.58 -11.54 -43.23
C TYR A 492 -13.69 -11.46 -44.47
N LEU A 493 -13.26 -12.59 -45.05
CA LEU A 493 -12.28 -12.61 -46.15
C LEU A 493 -12.63 -11.66 -47.29
N GLU A 494 -13.92 -11.52 -47.62
CA GLU A 494 -14.37 -10.68 -48.73
C GLU A 494 -13.99 -9.20 -48.58
N SER A 495 -13.86 -8.70 -47.35
CA SER A 495 -13.54 -7.30 -47.07
C SER A 495 -12.04 -6.99 -47.12
N PHE A 496 -11.17 -8.00 -47.21
CA PHE A 496 -9.73 -7.81 -47.15
C PHE A 496 -9.09 -7.53 -48.51
N HIS A 497 -8.12 -6.61 -48.50
CA HIS A 497 -7.17 -6.45 -49.60
C HIS A 497 -6.21 -7.64 -49.69
N GLU A 498 -5.56 -7.80 -50.83
CA GLU A 498 -4.69 -8.95 -51.12
C GLU A 498 -3.57 -9.17 -50.10
N ASP A 499 -2.96 -8.10 -49.60
CA ASP A 499 -1.90 -8.21 -48.59
C ASP A 499 -2.43 -8.78 -47.28
N ASN A 500 -3.59 -8.30 -46.83
CA ASN A 500 -4.25 -8.82 -45.64
C ASN A 500 -4.76 -10.26 -45.86
N LEU A 501 -5.23 -10.61 -47.06
CA LEU A 501 -5.58 -12.00 -47.40
C LEU A 501 -4.37 -12.94 -47.28
N ARG A 502 -3.19 -12.53 -47.76
CA ARG A 502 -1.95 -13.31 -47.62
C ARG A 502 -1.60 -13.55 -46.16
N LYS A 503 -1.81 -12.55 -45.30
CA LYS A 503 -1.58 -12.65 -43.84
C LYS A 503 -2.59 -13.57 -43.16
N VAL A 504 -3.88 -13.46 -43.49
CA VAL A 504 -4.90 -14.38 -42.97
C VAL A 504 -4.57 -15.82 -43.33
N TYR A 505 -4.26 -16.10 -44.60
CA TYR A 505 -3.89 -17.46 -44.99
C TYR A 505 -2.62 -17.95 -44.32
N GLU A 506 -1.65 -17.08 -44.06
CA GLU A 506 -0.46 -17.42 -43.29
C GLU A 506 -0.79 -17.86 -41.86
N ILE A 507 -1.61 -17.08 -41.13
CA ILE A 507 -2.10 -17.40 -39.78
C ILE A 507 -2.76 -18.78 -39.76
N PHE A 508 -3.72 -19.03 -40.67
CA PHE A 508 -4.45 -20.30 -40.70
C PHE A 508 -3.57 -21.48 -41.12
N CYS A 509 -2.59 -21.27 -42.00
CA CYS A 509 -1.63 -22.30 -42.37
C CYS A 509 -0.72 -22.66 -41.18
N GLN A 510 -0.23 -21.67 -40.42
CA GLN A 510 0.58 -21.92 -39.22
C GLN A 510 -0.21 -22.66 -38.13
N LEU A 511 -1.47 -22.27 -37.89
CA LEU A 511 -2.34 -22.97 -36.94
C LEU A 511 -2.68 -24.40 -37.39
N ALA A 512 -2.95 -24.59 -38.68
CA ALA A 512 -3.21 -25.91 -39.24
C ALA A 512 -1.96 -26.82 -39.18
N LEU A 513 -0.76 -26.25 -39.35
CA LEU A 513 0.51 -26.94 -39.15
C LEU A 513 0.66 -27.42 -37.71
N ALA A 514 0.51 -26.52 -36.74
CA ALA A 514 0.68 -26.86 -35.33
C ALA A 514 -0.37 -27.85 -34.82
N ALA A 515 -1.61 -27.75 -35.31
CA ALA A 515 -2.66 -28.72 -34.98
C ALA A 515 -2.51 -30.08 -35.71
N GLY A 516 -1.49 -30.23 -36.55
CA GLY A 516 -1.26 -31.39 -37.41
C GLY A 516 -2.17 -31.39 -38.65
N PHE A 517 -1.61 -31.06 -39.82
CA PHE A 517 -2.28 -31.26 -41.12
C PHE A 517 -2.53 -32.75 -41.34
N ASN A 518 -3.68 -33.25 -40.90
CA ASN A 518 -4.07 -34.64 -41.12
C ASN A 518 -5.43 -34.67 -41.81
N THR A 519 -5.49 -35.12 -43.07
CA THR A 519 -6.73 -35.16 -43.86
C THR A 519 -7.58 -36.40 -43.62
N GLY A 520 -7.30 -37.16 -42.56
CA GLY A 520 -8.12 -38.30 -42.13
C GLY A 520 -9.34 -37.87 -41.30
N SER A 521 -10.16 -38.84 -40.88
CA SER A 521 -11.34 -38.64 -40.00
C SER A 521 -11.02 -38.04 -38.61
N GLY A 522 -9.75 -37.73 -38.32
CA GLY A 522 -9.28 -37.10 -37.08
C GLY A 522 -8.42 -35.86 -37.32
N GLY A 523 -8.60 -35.15 -38.44
CA GLY A 523 -7.91 -33.89 -38.75
C GLY A 523 -8.29 -32.74 -37.82
N SER A 524 -7.41 -31.74 -37.70
CA SER A 524 -7.71 -30.52 -36.95
C SER A 524 -8.86 -29.74 -37.60
N SER A 525 -9.76 -29.19 -36.78
CA SER A 525 -10.92 -28.40 -37.25
C SER A 525 -10.47 -27.23 -38.13
N VAL A 526 -9.41 -26.53 -37.70
CA VAL A 526 -8.83 -25.37 -38.40
C VAL A 526 -8.37 -25.72 -39.83
N ALA A 527 -7.67 -26.84 -40.00
CA ALA A 527 -7.20 -27.26 -41.31
C ALA A 527 -8.38 -27.60 -42.25
N ASN A 528 -9.40 -28.28 -41.72
CA ASN A 528 -10.59 -28.63 -42.49
C ASN A 528 -11.38 -27.39 -42.92
N ASP A 529 -11.56 -26.41 -42.03
CA ASP A 529 -12.26 -25.16 -42.34
C ASP A 529 -11.51 -24.34 -43.40
N LEU A 530 -10.18 -24.22 -43.25
CA LEU A 530 -9.32 -23.55 -44.24
C LEU A 530 -9.44 -24.21 -45.62
N LEU A 531 -9.28 -25.54 -45.70
CA LEU A 531 -9.39 -26.29 -46.95
C LEU A 531 -10.79 -26.17 -47.57
N MET A 532 -11.84 -26.16 -46.74
CA MET A 532 -13.21 -25.98 -47.20
C MET A 532 -13.40 -24.60 -47.83
N VAL A 533 -12.92 -23.54 -47.19
CA VAL A 533 -13.04 -22.16 -47.68
C VAL A 533 -12.26 -21.99 -48.99
N VAL A 534 -11.01 -22.44 -49.04
CA VAL A 534 -10.18 -22.36 -50.27
C VAL A 534 -10.82 -23.12 -51.43
N ARG A 535 -11.34 -24.33 -51.20
CA ARG A 535 -12.02 -25.12 -52.25
C ARG A 535 -13.27 -24.42 -52.78
N LYS A 536 -14.08 -23.83 -51.88
CA LYS A 536 -15.28 -23.06 -52.25
C LYS A 536 -14.91 -21.84 -53.10
N GLN A 537 -13.84 -21.15 -52.75
CA GLN A 537 -13.39 -19.94 -53.45
C GLN A 537 -12.78 -20.24 -54.82
N VAL A 538 -11.92 -21.26 -54.95
CA VAL A 538 -11.32 -21.66 -56.25
C VAL A 538 -12.38 -22.13 -57.24
N SER A 539 -13.43 -22.80 -56.76
CA SER A 539 -14.53 -23.27 -57.61
C SER A 539 -15.56 -22.18 -57.94
N ASN A 540 -15.38 -20.96 -57.44
CA ASN A 540 -16.35 -19.89 -57.62
C ASN A 540 -16.25 -19.30 -59.04
N PRO A 541 -17.38 -19.10 -59.75
CA PRO A 541 -17.37 -18.49 -61.08
C PRO A 541 -16.83 -17.06 -61.08
N ASP A 542 -17.04 -16.29 -60.01
CA ASP A 542 -16.54 -14.91 -59.90
C ASP A 542 -15.03 -14.87 -59.67
N ILE A 543 -14.34 -14.12 -60.53
CA ILE A 543 -12.88 -13.92 -60.55
C ILE A 543 -12.38 -13.38 -59.20
N LYS A 544 -13.16 -12.52 -58.52
CA LYS A 544 -12.78 -11.97 -57.20
C LYS A 544 -12.53 -13.10 -56.21
N TYR A 545 -13.50 -14.01 -56.07
CA TYR A 545 -13.41 -15.15 -55.15
C TYR A 545 -12.39 -16.19 -55.62
N ARG A 546 -12.32 -16.44 -56.92
CA ARG A 546 -11.31 -17.36 -57.48
C ARG A 546 -9.89 -16.91 -57.15
N ARG A 547 -9.63 -15.60 -57.27
CA ARG A 547 -8.33 -15.00 -56.91
C ARG A 547 -8.01 -15.17 -55.43
N MET A 548 -8.98 -14.97 -54.54
CA MET A 548 -8.82 -15.21 -53.09
C MET A 548 -8.45 -16.67 -52.81
N GLY A 549 -9.14 -17.60 -53.49
CA GLY A 549 -8.88 -19.03 -53.39
C GLY A 549 -7.49 -19.41 -53.89
N ILE A 550 -7.03 -18.82 -55.01
CA ILE A 550 -5.68 -19.04 -55.54
C ILE A 550 -4.60 -18.56 -54.56
N ILE A 551 -4.78 -17.38 -53.95
CA ILE A 551 -3.83 -16.86 -52.93
C ILE A 551 -3.74 -17.85 -51.75
N GLY A 552 -4.88 -18.34 -51.26
CA GLY A 552 -4.92 -19.31 -50.17
C GLY A 552 -4.30 -20.66 -50.55
N ALA A 553 -4.63 -21.18 -51.73
CA ALA A 553 -4.08 -22.43 -52.25
C ALA A 553 -2.55 -22.37 -52.38
N LEU A 554 -2.02 -21.27 -52.92
CA LEU A 554 -0.57 -21.07 -53.03
C LEU A 554 0.11 -21.01 -51.66
N ARG A 555 -0.51 -20.34 -50.68
CA ARG A 555 0.05 -20.30 -49.32
C ARG A 555 0.05 -21.68 -48.66
N ILE A 556 -1.01 -22.47 -48.82
CA ILE A 556 -1.07 -23.85 -48.32
C ILE A 556 0.05 -24.69 -48.94
N VAL A 557 0.19 -24.65 -50.27
CA VAL A 557 1.24 -25.42 -50.98
C VAL A 557 2.64 -24.99 -50.53
N SER A 558 2.89 -23.68 -50.41
CA SER A 558 4.17 -23.17 -49.90
C SER A 558 4.47 -23.70 -48.50
N THR A 559 3.47 -23.62 -47.61
CA THR A 559 3.62 -24.04 -46.21
C THR A 559 3.92 -25.54 -46.10
N ILE A 560 3.26 -26.36 -46.92
CA ILE A 560 3.50 -27.80 -46.94
C ILE A 560 4.87 -28.12 -47.56
N ALA A 561 5.26 -27.43 -48.63
CA ALA A 561 6.57 -27.61 -49.25
C ALA A 561 7.71 -27.26 -48.30
N ASP A 562 7.56 -26.19 -47.50
CA ASP A 562 8.52 -25.80 -46.46
C ASP A 562 8.64 -26.90 -45.39
N VAL A 563 7.53 -27.51 -44.98
CA VAL A 563 7.54 -28.63 -44.02
C VAL A 563 8.12 -29.90 -44.60
N ASP A 564 7.83 -30.24 -45.86
CA ASP A 564 8.39 -31.42 -46.52
C ASP A 564 9.90 -31.30 -46.74
N ALA A 565 10.39 -30.09 -47.03
CA ALA A 565 11.82 -29.79 -47.08
C ALA A 565 12.51 -29.98 -45.72
N ILE A 566 11.78 -29.82 -44.61
CA ILE A 566 12.29 -29.93 -43.25
C ILE A 566 12.12 -31.36 -42.68
N MET A 567 11.06 -32.09 -43.06
CA MET A 567 10.64 -33.33 -42.37
C MET A 567 10.44 -34.59 -43.24
N ASN A 568 10.53 -34.55 -44.58
CA ASN A 568 10.32 -35.72 -45.47
C ASN A 568 9.03 -36.52 -45.13
N CYS A 569 7.87 -35.87 -45.07
CA CYS A 569 6.63 -36.48 -44.56
C CYS A 569 5.66 -36.93 -45.69
N SER A 570 5.23 -38.19 -45.68
CA SER A 570 4.35 -38.77 -46.73
C SER A 570 2.87 -38.33 -46.66
N SER A 571 2.42 -37.73 -45.55
CA SER A 571 1.03 -37.24 -45.41
C SER A 571 0.78 -35.91 -46.14
N SER A 572 1.82 -35.11 -46.30
CA SER A 572 1.82 -33.82 -46.99
C SER A 572 1.48 -33.92 -48.48
N GLN A 573 1.98 -34.97 -49.16
CA GLN A 573 1.74 -35.20 -50.59
C GLN A 573 0.25 -35.30 -50.96
N ARG A 574 -0.59 -35.89 -50.10
CA ARG A 574 -2.04 -36.01 -50.37
C ARG A 574 -2.77 -34.67 -50.33
N VAL A 575 -2.35 -33.74 -49.48
CA VAL A 575 -2.94 -32.40 -49.40
C VAL A 575 -2.58 -31.60 -50.64
N VAL A 576 -1.30 -31.66 -51.05
CA VAL A 576 -0.81 -31.01 -52.26
C VAL A 576 -1.55 -31.53 -53.49
N GLU A 577 -1.72 -32.85 -53.62
CA GLU A 577 -2.50 -33.44 -54.71
C GLU A 577 -3.95 -32.95 -54.74
N GLN A 578 -4.62 -32.83 -53.58
CA GLN A 578 -6.00 -32.33 -53.52
C GLN A 578 -6.12 -30.84 -53.89
N VAL A 579 -5.17 -30.01 -53.45
CA VAL A 579 -5.15 -28.57 -53.77
C VAL A 579 -4.81 -28.37 -55.25
N VAL A 580 -3.81 -29.07 -55.77
CA VAL A 580 -3.44 -29.03 -57.19
C VAL A 580 -4.59 -29.53 -58.05
N GLN A 581 -5.27 -30.62 -57.68
CA GLN A 581 -6.42 -31.13 -58.42
C GLN A 581 -7.62 -30.17 -58.39
N ALA A 582 -7.80 -29.40 -57.30
CA ALA A 582 -8.81 -28.35 -57.24
C ALA A 582 -8.47 -27.14 -58.14
N LEU A 583 -7.19 -26.74 -58.21
CA LEU A 583 -6.71 -25.68 -59.12
C LEU A 583 -6.87 -26.11 -60.59
N MET A 584 -6.46 -27.32 -60.93
CA MET A 584 -6.56 -27.87 -62.29
C MET A 584 -8.01 -28.03 -62.80
N ARG A 585 -8.99 -28.17 -61.90
CA ARG A 585 -10.42 -28.21 -62.25
C ARG A 585 -11.04 -26.83 -62.49
N SER A 586 -10.36 -25.74 -62.11
CA SER A 586 -10.85 -24.36 -62.28
C SER A 586 -10.43 -23.69 -63.60
N GLU A 587 -9.56 -24.35 -64.38
CA GLU A 587 -9.10 -23.95 -65.72
C GLU A 587 -9.95 -24.54 -66.86
N VAL A 588 -11.04 -25.24 -66.53
CA VAL A 588 -12.11 -25.68 -67.46
C VAL A 588 -13.37 -24.88 -67.16
#